data_AF-A0A229SNL3-F1
#
_entry.id   AF-A0A229SNL3-F1
#
_cell.length_a   1.000
_cell.length_b   1.000
_cell.length_c   1.000
_cell.angle_alpha   90.00
_cell.angle_beta   90.00
_cell.angle_gamma   90.00
#
_symmetry.space_group_name_H-M   'P 1'
#
loop_
_entity.id
_entity.type
_entity.pdbx_description
1 polymer ?
#
loop_
_entity_poly.entity_id
_entity_poly.type
_entity_poly.pdbx_seq_one_letter_code
_entity_poly.pdbx_strand_id
1 'polypeptide(L)'
;MRLSQDEVAQAILEYYELPEDPPAPFEGFPGAAGLSHSEVVDRIAADPGFQAERIAELKNDPGLPQYREEASGLLASLAEAGLPVLVVEHLHQLQVNGEKLDYKAHVPLLVEWLDRTDYFPLMGELVRTLSFAFAKKQARPVFLKLFRDLPELRTAVGHEVTEYDRENLRWTIGLGLAKFAEPAVADEYLDLIADPKYGGARTALVSALPKLKDDRAAAVAMGLLDDPSVAHMAVRALAKLNHTEAKPRIQALLDDPPSSWDDNDVYNVRTEARKALKKLG
;
A
#
# COMPACT_ATOMS: atom_id res chain seq x y z
N MET A 1 -0.29 -14.60 -33.41
CA MET A 1 -1.10 -13.46 -33.92
C MET A 1 -1.35 -12.58 -32.70
N ARG A 2 -0.83 -11.35 -32.67
CA ARG A 2 -1.00 -10.44 -31.52
C ARG A 2 -2.41 -9.86 -31.61
N LEU A 3 -3.20 -10.02 -30.55
CA LEU A 3 -4.50 -9.34 -30.43
C LEU A 3 -4.24 -7.82 -30.34
N SER A 4 -5.06 -7.04 -31.03
CA SER A 4 -5.12 -5.59 -30.89
C SER A 4 -5.60 -5.20 -29.50
N GLN A 5 -5.32 -3.96 -29.08
CA GLN A 5 -5.74 -3.48 -27.75
C GLN A 5 -7.27 -3.44 -27.58
N ASP A 6 -8.01 -3.31 -28.67
CA ASP A 6 -9.47 -3.37 -28.67
C ASP A 6 -9.96 -4.82 -28.55
N GLU A 7 -9.27 -5.78 -29.18
CA GLU A 7 -9.57 -7.21 -29.04
C GLU A 7 -9.25 -7.72 -27.63
N VAL A 8 -8.20 -7.20 -26.96
CA VAL A 8 -7.92 -7.51 -25.55
C VAL A 8 -8.98 -6.90 -24.63
N ALA A 9 -9.40 -5.65 -24.88
CA ALA A 9 -10.46 -5.02 -24.11
C ALA A 9 -11.81 -5.74 -24.29
N GLN A 10 -12.14 -6.17 -25.51
CA GLN A 10 -13.34 -6.92 -25.80
C GLN A 10 -13.29 -8.33 -25.20
N ALA A 11 -12.15 -9.02 -25.29
CA ALA A 11 -11.96 -10.32 -24.64
C ALA A 11 -12.02 -10.22 -23.11
N ILE A 12 -11.58 -9.12 -22.51
CA ILE A 12 -11.80 -8.83 -21.08
C ILE A 12 -13.30 -8.69 -20.83
N LEU A 13 -14.04 -7.90 -21.62
CA LEU A 13 -15.49 -7.73 -21.41
C LEU A 13 -16.29 -9.02 -21.59
N GLU A 14 -15.89 -9.86 -22.56
CA GLU A 14 -16.45 -11.19 -22.77
C GLU A 14 -16.07 -12.16 -21.64
N TYR A 15 -14.84 -12.05 -21.11
CA TYR A 15 -14.36 -12.84 -19.97
C TYR A 15 -15.02 -12.46 -18.64
N TYR A 16 -15.45 -11.20 -18.49
CA TYR A 16 -16.07 -10.67 -17.28
C TYR A 16 -17.61 -10.57 -17.34
N GLU A 17 -18.29 -11.10 -18.38
CA GLU A 17 -19.76 -11.06 -18.62
C GLU A 17 -20.50 -10.04 -17.75
N LEU A 18 -20.27 -8.75 -18.02
CA LEU A 18 -20.97 -7.70 -17.30
C LEU A 18 -22.40 -7.63 -17.84
N PRO A 19 -23.44 -7.61 -16.98
CA PRO A 19 -24.81 -7.42 -17.44
C PRO A 19 -24.92 -6.07 -18.17
N GLU A 20 -25.71 -6.03 -19.27
CA GLU A 20 -25.89 -4.84 -20.11
C GLU A 20 -26.49 -3.64 -19.36
N ASP A 21 -27.13 -3.88 -18.22
CA ASP A 21 -27.62 -2.87 -17.29
C ASP A 21 -26.79 -2.84 -16.00
N PRO A 22 -26.31 -1.67 -15.54
CA PRO A 22 -25.70 -1.56 -14.22
C PRO A 22 -26.74 -1.91 -13.15
N PRO A 23 -26.40 -2.74 -12.15
CA PRO A 23 -27.32 -3.05 -11.07
C PRO A 23 -27.67 -1.77 -10.28
N ALA A 24 -28.85 -1.77 -9.66
CA ALA A 24 -29.32 -0.67 -8.84
C ALA A 24 -28.29 -0.26 -7.77
N PRO A 25 -28.22 1.04 -7.39
CA PRO A 25 -27.28 1.54 -6.40
C PRO A 25 -27.38 0.77 -5.08
N PHE A 26 -26.25 0.69 -4.39
CA PHE A 26 -26.04 -0.14 -3.21
C PHE A 26 -26.95 0.26 -2.01
N GLU A 27 -28.15 -0.32 -1.88
CA GLU A 27 -29.11 -0.06 -0.79
C GLU A 27 -28.79 -0.87 0.50
N GLY A 28 -27.70 -0.54 1.18
CA GLY A 28 -27.36 -1.12 2.50
C GLY A 28 -27.09 -2.64 2.49
N PHE A 29 -26.37 -3.16 3.48
CA PHE A 29 -26.09 -4.60 3.57
C PHE A 29 -27.08 -5.32 4.51
N PRO A 30 -28.19 -5.90 4.00
CA PRO A 30 -28.95 -6.86 4.77
C PRO A 30 -28.08 -8.10 5.04
N GLY A 31 -27.81 -8.39 6.33
CA GLY A 31 -27.09 -9.61 6.74
C GLY A 31 -25.63 -9.43 7.18
N ALA A 32 -25.16 -8.21 7.47
CA ALA A 32 -23.82 -7.98 8.02
C ALA A 32 -23.64 -8.37 9.52
N ALA A 33 -24.73 -8.80 10.18
CA ALA A 33 -24.66 -9.22 11.58
C ALA A 33 -23.85 -10.51 11.74
N GLY A 34 -22.71 -10.42 12.43
CA GLY A 34 -21.85 -11.58 12.74
C GLY A 34 -20.64 -11.75 11.83
N LEU A 35 -20.47 -10.92 10.79
CA LEU A 35 -19.27 -10.92 9.96
C LEU A 35 -18.17 -10.03 10.56
N SER A 36 -16.93 -10.45 10.46
CA SER A 36 -15.76 -9.62 10.74
C SER A 36 -15.59 -8.53 9.67
N HIS A 37 -14.85 -7.48 9.99
CA HIS A 37 -14.57 -6.39 9.04
C HIS A 37 -13.91 -6.91 7.74
N SER A 38 -13.02 -7.90 7.83
CA SER A 38 -12.40 -8.51 6.64
C SER A 38 -13.43 -9.24 5.78
N GLU A 39 -14.36 -9.98 6.40
CA GLU A 39 -15.40 -10.72 5.68
C GLU A 39 -16.42 -9.78 5.01
N VAL A 40 -16.74 -8.66 5.66
CA VAL A 40 -17.57 -7.61 5.04
C VAL A 40 -16.86 -7.02 3.82
N VAL A 41 -15.57 -6.69 3.94
CA VAL A 41 -14.76 -6.16 2.83
C VAL A 41 -14.63 -7.18 1.69
N ASP A 42 -14.32 -8.44 2.00
CA ASP A 42 -14.20 -9.51 1.00
C ASP A 42 -15.54 -9.74 0.28
N ARG A 43 -16.67 -9.59 0.98
CA ARG A 43 -18.02 -9.73 0.40
C ARG A 43 -18.41 -8.56 -0.49
N ILE A 44 -18.07 -7.32 -0.10
CA ILE A 44 -18.21 -6.14 -0.97
C ILE A 44 -17.38 -6.33 -2.24
N ALA A 45 -16.12 -6.74 -2.08
CA ALA A 45 -15.23 -7.00 -3.20
C ALA A 45 -15.64 -8.23 -4.04
N ALA A 46 -16.56 -9.08 -3.58
CA ALA A 46 -17.09 -10.20 -4.36
C ALA A 46 -18.41 -9.86 -5.07
N ASP A 47 -19.02 -8.71 -4.76
CA ASP A 47 -20.32 -8.32 -5.31
C ASP A 47 -20.17 -7.97 -6.80
N PRO A 48 -20.91 -8.65 -7.72
CA PRO A 48 -20.81 -8.38 -9.14
C PRO A 48 -21.19 -6.94 -9.52
N GLY A 49 -22.11 -6.31 -8.77
CA GLY A 49 -22.51 -4.94 -9.01
C GLY A 49 -21.44 -3.92 -8.64
N PHE A 50 -20.81 -4.12 -7.48
CA PHE A 50 -19.64 -3.35 -7.06
C PHE A 50 -18.48 -3.48 -8.06
N GLN A 51 -18.24 -4.68 -8.59
CA GLN A 51 -17.19 -4.91 -9.59
C GLN A 51 -17.53 -4.26 -10.94
N ALA A 52 -18.80 -4.30 -11.37
CA ALA A 52 -19.26 -3.66 -12.59
C ALA A 52 -19.16 -2.13 -12.50
N GLU A 53 -19.60 -1.54 -11.39
CA GLU A 53 -19.52 -0.09 -11.11
C GLU A 53 -18.06 0.36 -11.15
N ARG A 54 -17.16 -0.38 -10.48
CA ARG A 54 -15.73 -0.06 -10.46
C ARG A 54 -15.08 -0.12 -11.84
N ILE A 55 -15.42 -1.12 -12.67
CA ILE A 55 -14.96 -1.18 -14.05
C ILE A 55 -15.52 -0.01 -14.88
N ALA A 56 -16.78 0.39 -14.64
CA ALA A 56 -17.39 1.53 -15.31
C ALA A 56 -16.73 2.87 -14.90
N GLU A 57 -16.44 3.06 -13.62
CA GLU A 57 -15.68 4.21 -13.12
C GLU A 57 -14.31 4.30 -13.77
N LEU A 58 -13.56 3.19 -13.82
CA LEU A 58 -12.25 3.15 -14.49
C LEU A 58 -12.35 3.54 -15.96
N LYS A 59 -13.37 3.05 -16.69
CA LYS A 59 -13.58 3.41 -18.10
C LYS A 59 -13.83 4.91 -18.29
N ASN A 60 -14.38 5.57 -17.29
CA ASN A 60 -14.63 7.01 -17.29
C ASN A 60 -13.44 7.82 -16.76
N ASP A 61 -12.35 7.18 -16.31
CA ASP A 61 -11.14 7.86 -15.85
C ASP A 61 -10.41 8.49 -17.05
N PRO A 62 -10.27 9.82 -17.11
CA PRO A 62 -9.55 10.49 -18.20
C PRO A 62 -8.07 10.12 -18.28
N GLY A 63 -7.48 9.57 -17.20
CA GLY A 63 -6.10 9.08 -17.16
C GLY A 63 -5.92 7.68 -17.73
N LEU A 64 -6.99 6.89 -17.90
CA LEU A 64 -6.91 5.50 -18.34
C LEU A 64 -6.22 5.32 -19.70
N PRO A 65 -6.46 6.15 -20.74
CA PRO A 65 -5.78 6.00 -22.02
C PRO A 65 -4.26 6.09 -21.90
N GLN A 66 -3.75 7.09 -21.17
CA GLN A 66 -2.31 7.25 -20.98
C GLN A 66 -1.73 6.15 -20.10
N TYR A 67 -2.45 5.74 -19.05
CA TYR A 67 -2.05 4.58 -18.25
C TYR A 67 -1.88 3.34 -19.13
N ARG A 68 -2.85 3.05 -20.01
CA ARG A 68 -2.82 1.86 -20.88
C ARG A 68 -1.69 1.93 -21.90
N GLU A 69 -1.33 3.13 -22.37
CA GLU A 69 -0.17 3.33 -23.22
C GLU A 69 1.13 2.97 -22.49
N GLU A 70 1.34 3.56 -21.31
CA GLU A 70 2.53 3.35 -20.47
C GLU A 70 2.62 1.89 -19.96
N ALA A 71 1.49 1.27 -19.65
CA ALA A 71 1.40 -0.11 -19.17
C ALA A 71 1.25 -1.16 -20.29
N SER A 72 1.19 -0.74 -21.57
CA SER A 72 0.79 -1.59 -22.70
C SER A 72 1.58 -2.90 -22.79
N GLY A 73 2.90 -2.84 -22.62
CA GLY A 73 3.76 -4.02 -22.66
C GLY A 73 3.50 -4.99 -21.49
N LEU A 74 3.23 -4.48 -20.29
CA LEU A 74 2.90 -5.30 -19.13
C LEU A 74 1.53 -5.94 -19.29
N LEU A 75 0.52 -5.15 -19.67
CA LEU A 75 -0.84 -5.64 -19.87
C LEU A 75 -0.89 -6.73 -20.95
N ALA A 76 -0.13 -6.57 -22.05
CA ALA A 76 0.02 -7.61 -23.07
C ALA A 76 0.69 -8.88 -22.50
N SER A 77 1.76 -8.72 -21.72
CA SER A 77 2.45 -9.86 -21.09
C SER A 77 1.56 -10.61 -20.10
N LEU A 78 0.72 -9.90 -19.34
CA LEU A 78 -0.26 -10.48 -18.43
C LEU A 78 -1.37 -11.21 -19.20
N ALA A 79 -1.87 -10.63 -20.29
CA ALA A 79 -2.86 -11.28 -21.15
C ALA A 79 -2.32 -12.57 -21.80
N GLU A 80 -1.10 -12.55 -22.34
CA GLU A 80 -0.42 -13.75 -22.88
C GLU A 80 -0.22 -14.84 -21.82
N ALA A 81 -0.10 -14.43 -20.55
CA ALA A 81 0.01 -15.30 -19.40
C ALA A 81 -1.35 -15.78 -18.84
N GLY A 82 -2.47 -15.42 -19.46
CA GLY A 82 -3.81 -15.83 -19.03
C GLY A 82 -4.43 -14.97 -17.92
N LEU A 83 -3.90 -13.76 -17.70
CA LEU A 83 -4.40 -12.78 -16.73
C LEU A 83 -4.81 -11.47 -17.44
N PRO A 84 -5.89 -11.48 -18.25
CA PRO A 84 -6.33 -10.29 -18.95
C PRO A 84 -6.94 -9.29 -17.95
N VAL A 85 -6.28 -8.14 -17.81
CA VAL A 85 -6.70 -7.05 -16.91
C VAL A 85 -6.60 -5.69 -17.62
N LEU A 86 -7.42 -4.72 -17.19
CA LEU A 86 -7.38 -3.35 -17.72
C LEU A 86 -6.29 -2.50 -17.05
N VAL A 87 -6.04 -2.74 -15.77
CA VAL A 87 -4.99 -2.11 -14.97
C VAL A 87 -4.33 -3.18 -14.08
N VAL A 88 -3.10 -2.95 -13.65
CA VAL A 88 -2.35 -3.90 -12.80
C VAL A 88 -3.05 -4.12 -11.47
N GLU A 89 -3.64 -3.07 -10.91
CA GLU A 89 -4.37 -3.13 -9.64
C GLU A 89 -5.48 -4.20 -9.62
N HIS A 90 -6.09 -4.52 -10.77
CA HIS A 90 -7.10 -5.57 -10.88
C HIS A 90 -6.60 -6.96 -10.45
N LEU A 91 -5.30 -7.24 -10.56
CA LEU A 91 -4.74 -8.55 -10.18
C LEU A 91 -5.01 -8.93 -8.72
N HIS A 92 -5.17 -7.96 -7.82
CA HIS A 92 -5.39 -8.23 -6.40
C HIS A 92 -6.75 -7.74 -5.88
N GLN A 93 -7.59 -7.18 -6.74
CA GLN A 93 -8.88 -6.58 -6.35
C GLN A 93 -10.08 -7.18 -7.09
N LEU A 94 -9.87 -7.70 -8.29
CA LEU A 94 -10.93 -8.39 -9.00
C LEU A 94 -11.06 -9.83 -8.49
N GLN A 95 -12.32 -10.28 -8.47
CA GLN A 95 -12.68 -11.67 -8.37
C GLN A 95 -13.37 -12.09 -9.66
N VAL A 96 -13.01 -13.26 -10.19
CA VAL A 96 -13.63 -13.87 -11.36
C VAL A 96 -14.37 -15.10 -10.87
N ASN A 97 -15.68 -15.17 -11.10
CA ASN A 97 -16.52 -16.29 -10.61
C ASN A 97 -16.42 -16.53 -9.10
N GLY A 98 -16.20 -15.47 -8.31
CA GLY A 98 -16.01 -15.55 -6.85
C GLY A 98 -14.62 -16.01 -6.41
N GLU A 99 -13.68 -16.20 -7.35
CA GLU A 99 -12.29 -16.55 -7.06
C GLU A 99 -11.36 -15.37 -7.32
N LYS A 100 -10.38 -15.15 -6.42
CA LYS A 100 -9.33 -14.15 -6.64
C LYS A 100 -8.42 -14.63 -7.77
N LEU A 101 -8.01 -13.71 -8.65
CA LEU A 101 -6.99 -14.00 -9.67
C LEU A 101 -5.70 -14.50 -9.00
N ASP A 102 -5.24 -15.70 -9.35
CA ASP A 102 -3.94 -16.20 -8.87
C ASP A 102 -2.81 -15.74 -9.78
N TYR A 103 -2.17 -14.64 -9.40
CA TYR A 103 -1.03 -14.07 -10.11
C TYR A 103 0.33 -14.40 -9.50
N LYS A 104 0.40 -15.35 -8.55
CA LYS A 104 1.64 -15.67 -7.82
C LYS A 104 2.77 -16.10 -8.75
N ALA A 105 2.44 -16.86 -9.79
CA ALA A 105 3.42 -17.31 -10.78
C ALA A 105 4.02 -16.15 -11.60
N HIS A 106 3.36 -14.99 -11.62
CA HIS A 106 3.75 -13.81 -12.42
C HIS A 106 4.45 -12.74 -11.59
N VAL A 107 4.76 -13.00 -10.31
CA VAL A 107 5.61 -12.12 -9.50
C VAL A 107 6.93 -11.74 -10.20
N PRO A 108 7.67 -12.66 -10.86
CA PRO A 108 8.91 -12.28 -11.55
C PRO A 108 8.67 -11.22 -12.63
N LEU A 109 7.60 -11.36 -13.42
CA LEU A 109 7.22 -10.41 -14.46
C LEU A 109 6.88 -9.04 -13.87
N LEU A 110 6.10 -9.00 -12.79
CA LEU A 110 5.72 -7.75 -12.12
C LEU A 110 6.94 -7.05 -11.51
N VAL A 111 7.87 -7.80 -10.93
CA VAL A 111 9.13 -7.26 -10.37
C VAL A 111 10.03 -6.71 -11.48
N GLU A 112 10.13 -7.39 -12.62
CA GLU A 112 10.87 -6.92 -13.79
C GLU A 112 10.32 -5.59 -14.30
N TRP A 113 8.99 -5.44 -14.37
CA TRP A 113 8.34 -4.20 -14.79
C TRP A 113 8.49 -3.06 -13.78
N LEU A 114 8.52 -3.37 -12.48
CA LEU A 114 8.74 -2.36 -11.44
C LEU A 114 10.12 -1.68 -11.57
N ASP A 115 11.15 -2.39 -12.08
CA ASP A 115 12.48 -1.82 -12.32
C ASP A 115 12.58 -1.02 -13.64
N ARG A 116 11.57 -1.13 -14.51
CA ARG A 116 11.56 -0.53 -15.86
C ARG A 116 10.68 0.69 -16.00
N THR A 117 9.64 0.79 -15.18
CA THR A 117 8.72 1.92 -15.25
C THR A 117 9.24 3.11 -14.45
N ASP A 118 9.08 4.29 -15.01
CA ASP A 118 9.18 5.58 -14.34
C ASP A 118 7.81 6.28 -14.25
N TYR A 119 6.75 5.66 -14.79
CA TYR A 119 5.39 6.20 -14.76
C TYR A 119 4.76 6.00 -13.38
N PHE A 120 4.55 7.10 -12.67
CA PHE A 120 4.14 7.13 -11.26
C PHE A 120 2.89 6.30 -10.94
N PRO A 121 1.77 6.42 -11.68
CA PRO A 121 0.58 5.61 -11.41
C PRO A 121 0.84 4.10 -11.50
N LEU A 122 1.51 3.65 -12.56
CA LEU A 122 1.86 2.24 -12.77
C LEU A 122 2.82 1.73 -11.69
N MET A 123 3.82 2.53 -11.29
CA MET A 123 4.74 2.16 -10.22
C MET A 123 4.00 1.96 -8.89
N GLY A 124 3.09 2.89 -8.54
CA GLY A 124 2.28 2.79 -7.33
C GLY A 124 1.42 1.52 -7.30
N GLU A 125 0.81 1.16 -8.41
CA GLU A 125 0.02 -0.07 -8.53
C GLU A 125 0.86 -1.34 -8.46
N LEU A 126 2.03 -1.36 -9.10
CA LEU A 126 2.97 -2.48 -9.02
C LEU A 126 3.43 -2.69 -7.58
N VAL A 127 3.78 -1.63 -6.86
CA VAL A 127 4.15 -1.71 -5.44
C VAL A 127 3.00 -2.29 -4.61
N ARG A 128 1.77 -1.80 -4.78
CA ARG A 128 0.60 -2.34 -4.05
C ARG A 128 0.36 -3.82 -4.36
N THR A 129 0.40 -4.18 -5.64
CA THR A 129 0.19 -5.55 -6.13
C THR A 129 1.29 -6.51 -5.69
N LEU A 130 2.52 -6.02 -5.54
CA LEU A 130 3.67 -6.81 -5.06
C LEU A 130 3.79 -6.83 -3.53
N SER A 131 2.97 -6.09 -2.79
CA SER A 131 3.05 -5.99 -1.31
C SER A 131 2.44 -7.19 -0.58
N PHE A 132 2.27 -8.34 -1.23
CA PHE A 132 1.70 -9.55 -0.61
C PHE A 132 2.81 -10.54 -0.18
N ALA A 133 2.52 -11.35 0.84
CA ALA A 133 3.52 -12.21 1.48
C ALA A 133 4.21 -13.19 0.51
N PHE A 134 3.49 -13.70 -0.50
CA PHE A 134 4.06 -14.63 -1.49
C PHE A 134 5.09 -13.95 -2.42
N ALA A 135 5.02 -12.63 -2.61
CA ALA A 135 5.95 -11.87 -3.45
C ALA A 135 7.23 -11.46 -2.70
N LYS A 136 7.23 -11.54 -1.37
CA LYS A 136 8.28 -11.05 -0.46
C LYS A 136 9.71 -11.34 -0.94
N LYS A 137 10.01 -12.59 -1.32
CA LYS A 137 11.38 -13.01 -1.67
C LYS A 137 11.93 -12.22 -2.87
N GLN A 138 11.07 -11.89 -3.83
CA GLN A 138 11.44 -11.22 -5.08
C GLN A 138 11.25 -9.70 -4.99
N ALA A 139 10.17 -9.25 -4.33
CA ALA A 139 9.85 -7.82 -4.24
C ALA A 139 10.72 -7.07 -3.22
N ARG A 140 11.14 -7.70 -2.12
CA ARG A 140 11.85 -7.01 -1.02
C ARG A 140 13.13 -6.30 -1.49
N PRO A 141 14.07 -6.93 -2.23
CA PRO A 141 15.27 -6.23 -2.70
C PRO A 141 14.97 -4.99 -3.54
N VAL A 142 13.96 -5.07 -4.42
CA VAL A 142 13.54 -3.95 -5.28
C VAL A 142 12.87 -2.85 -4.46
N PHE A 143 12.03 -3.21 -3.49
CA PHE A 143 11.41 -2.23 -2.59
C PHE A 143 12.45 -1.50 -1.73
N LEU A 144 13.49 -2.20 -1.27
CA LEU A 144 14.59 -1.59 -0.52
C LEU A 144 15.40 -0.62 -1.38
N LYS A 145 15.64 -0.97 -2.66
CA LYS A 145 16.26 -0.06 -3.63
C LYS A 145 15.41 1.20 -3.82
N LEU A 146 14.13 1.04 -4.16
CA LEU A 146 13.21 2.15 -4.40
C LEU A 146 12.95 3.00 -3.15
N PHE A 147 12.86 2.38 -1.96
CA PHE A 147 12.73 3.13 -0.71
C PHE A 147 13.97 3.95 -0.39
N ARG A 148 15.15 3.59 -0.89
CA ARG A 148 16.35 4.43 -0.73
C ARG A 148 16.39 5.51 -1.80
N ASP A 149 16.15 5.12 -3.04
CA ASP A 149 16.33 5.97 -4.21
C ASP A 149 15.18 5.75 -5.19
N LEU A 150 14.29 6.74 -5.27
CA LEU A 150 13.22 6.73 -6.25
C LEU A 150 13.78 7.27 -7.57
N PRO A 151 13.44 6.67 -8.72
CA PRO A 151 13.83 7.23 -9.99
C PRO A 151 13.20 8.62 -10.21
N GLU A 152 13.61 9.28 -11.29
CA GLU A 152 12.85 10.41 -11.81
C GLU A 152 11.50 9.89 -12.28
N LEU A 153 10.41 10.40 -11.70
CA LEU A 153 9.07 9.88 -11.95
C LEU A 153 8.33 10.79 -12.92
N ARG A 154 7.67 10.18 -13.89
CA ARG A 154 6.79 10.84 -14.85
C ARG A 154 5.33 10.61 -14.45
N THR A 155 4.47 11.51 -14.89
CA THR A 155 3.02 11.40 -14.75
C THR A 155 2.35 11.80 -16.06
N ALA A 156 1.03 11.97 -16.05
CA ALA A 156 0.27 12.39 -17.21
C ALA A 156 0.76 13.73 -17.79
N VAL A 157 0.58 13.93 -19.10
CA VAL A 157 1.00 15.18 -19.76
C VAL A 157 0.29 16.36 -19.09
N GLY A 158 1.06 17.38 -18.70
CA GLY A 158 0.54 18.56 -18.00
C GLY A 158 0.45 18.42 -16.48
N HIS A 159 0.89 17.29 -15.93
CA HIS A 159 1.03 17.09 -14.49
C HIS A 159 2.51 16.93 -14.12
N GLU A 160 2.87 17.35 -12.92
CA GLU A 160 4.21 17.15 -12.35
C GLU A 160 4.10 16.25 -11.11
N VAL A 161 5.10 15.41 -10.88
CA VAL A 161 5.19 14.62 -9.66
C VAL A 161 5.71 15.51 -8.54
N THR A 162 4.87 15.76 -7.54
CA THR A 162 5.21 16.62 -6.41
C THR A 162 6.08 15.88 -5.38
N GLU A 163 6.71 16.61 -4.45
CA GLU A 163 7.39 15.99 -3.31
C GLU A 163 6.42 15.18 -2.44
N TYR A 164 5.17 15.61 -2.32
CA TYR A 164 4.12 14.87 -1.63
C TYR A 164 3.84 13.51 -2.32
N ASP A 165 3.79 13.48 -3.66
CA ASP A 165 3.62 12.23 -4.41
C ASP A 165 4.81 11.28 -4.21
N ARG A 166 6.03 11.82 -4.24
CA ARG A 166 7.27 11.05 -3.98
C ARG A 166 7.28 10.47 -2.57
N GLU A 167 6.93 11.28 -1.57
CA GLU A 167 6.85 10.82 -0.19
C GLU A 167 5.76 9.75 -0.02
N ASN A 168 4.58 9.93 -0.62
CA ASN A 168 3.50 8.95 -0.60
C ASN A 168 3.86 7.62 -1.26
N LEU A 169 4.56 7.65 -2.40
CA LEU A 169 5.04 6.44 -3.05
C LEU A 169 6.06 5.73 -2.15
N ARG A 170 7.01 6.49 -1.57
CA ARG A 170 7.98 5.93 -0.61
C ARG A 170 7.28 5.32 0.61
N TRP A 171 6.25 5.98 1.13
CA TRP A 171 5.42 5.46 2.21
C TRP A 171 4.70 4.16 1.81
N THR A 172 4.15 4.10 0.60
CA THR A 172 3.51 2.91 0.04
C THR A 172 4.49 1.74 -0.08
N ILE A 173 5.71 1.99 -0.56
CA ILE A 173 6.81 1.01 -0.57
C ILE A 173 7.13 0.56 0.85
N GLY A 174 7.20 1.50 1.80
CA GLY A 174 7.42 1.24 3.22
C GLY A 174 6.34 0.31 3.82
N LEU A 175 5.07 0.44 3.41
CA LEU A 175 4.02 -0.48 3.85
C LEU A 175 4.23 -1.91 3.33
N GLY A 176 4.65 -2.03 2.07
CA GLY A 176 5.05 -3.31 1.49
C GLY A 176 6.21 -3.94 2.26
N LEU A 177 7.26 -3.17 2.52
CA LEU A 177 8.39 -3.59 3.36
C LEU A 177 7.95 -3.99 4.77
N ALA A 178 7.05 -3.25 5.41
CA ALA A 178 6.55 -3.57 6.74
C ALA A 178 5.73 -4.88 6.80
N LYS A 179 5.14 -5.31 5.68
CA LYS A 179 4.54 -6.65 5.54
C LYS A 179 5.60 -7.74 5.43
N PHE A 180 6.78 -7.43 4.89
CA PHE A 180 7.90 -8.36 4.72
C PHE A 180 8.82 -8.51 5.93
N ALA A 181 8.66 -7.65 6.92
CA ALA A 181 9.49 -7.57 8.11
C ALA A 181 9.60 -8.92 8.85
N GLU A 182 10.84 -9.30 9.15
CA GLU A 182 11.22 -10.49 9.91
C GLU A 182 12.57 -10.23 10.60
N PRO A 183 12.98 -11.07 11.56
CA PRO A 183 14.22 -10.81 12.30
C PRO A 183 15.49 -10.74 11.45
N ALA A 184 15.55 -11.52 10.37
CA ALA A 184 16.70 -11.56 9.47
C ALA A 184 16.97 -10.25 8.71
N VAL A 185 16.03 -9.28 8.71
CA VAL A 185 16.20 -7.99 8.02
C VAL A 185 16.21 -6.79 8.99
N ALA A 186 16.43 -7.05 10.27
CA ALA A 186 16.38 -6.01 11.30
C ALA A 186 17.36 -4.87 11.04
N ASP A 187 18.63 -5.16 10.76
CA ASP A 187 19.66 -4.13 10.53
C ASP A 187 19.22 -3.12 9.45
N GLU A 188 18.85 -3.61 8.28
CA GLU A 188 18.46 -2.79 7.15
C GLU A 188 17.21 -1.94 7.43
N TYR A 189 16.25 -2.48 8.18
CA TYR A 189 15.02 -1.77 8.50
C TYR A 189 15.26 -0.70 9.58
N LEU A 190 16.07 -1.01 10.59
CA LEU A 190 16.41 -0.06 11.65
C LEU A 190 17.18 1.14 11.09
N ASP A 191 18.10 0.91 10.15
CA ASP A 191 18.84 1.99 9.47
C ASP A 191 17.89 2.92 8.70
N LEU A 192 16.96 2.37 7.93
CA LEU A 192 15.98 3.17 7.17
C LEU A 192 15.01 3.94 8.08
N ILE A 193 14.64 3.36 9.23
CA ILE A 193 13.77 4.00 10.22
C ILE A 193 14.48 5.15 10.93
N ALA A 194 15.78 5.03 11.19
CA ALA A 194 16.54 6.05 11.92
C ALA A 194 16.94 7.25 11.04
N ASP A 195 16.92 7.11 9.70
CA ASP A 195 17.41 8.14 8.78
C ASP A 195 16.35 9.24 8.50
N PRO A 196 16.50 10.46 9.03
CA PRO A 196 15.49 11.52 8.92
C PRO A 196 15.26 12.00 7.49
N LYS A 197 16.16 11.72 6.54
CA LYS A 197 16.00 12.16 5.14
C LYS A 197 14.77 11.54 4.45
N TYR A 198 14.24 10.45 5.01
CA TYR A 198 13.04 9.79 4.50
C TYR A 198 11.73 10.38 5.05
N GLY A 199 11.79 11.43 5.88
CA GLY A 199 10.60 12.17 6.31
C GLY A 199 9.53 11.30 6.98
N GLY A 200 8.27 11.59 6.70
CA GLY A 200 7.09 10.87 7.18
C GLY A 200 6.91 9.50 6.52
N ALA A 201 7.55 9.21 5.39
CA ALA A 201 7.50 7.87 4.76
C ALA A 201 8.00 6.76 5.71
N ARG A 202 8.88 7.11 6.67
CA ARG A 202 9.33 6.22 7.74
C ARG A 202 8.22 5.67 8.61
N THR A 203 7.10 6.37 8.77
CA THR A 203 5.94 5.91 9.58
C THR A 203 5.49 4.50 9.20
N ALA A 204 5.52 4.18 7.90
CA ALA A 204 5.20 2.86 7.39
C ALA A 204 6.17 1.79 7.90
N LEU A 205 7.48 2.06 7.88
CA LEU A 205 8.51 1.14 8.39
C LEU A 205 8.52 1.05 9.92
N VAL A 206 8.24 2.13 10.65
CA VAL A 206 8.11 2.10 12.13
C VAL A 206 7.05 1.08 12.57
N SER A 207 5.99 0.89 11.78
CA SER A 207 4.97 -0.13 12.03
C SER A 207 5.51 -1.57 12.05
N ALA A 208 6.68 -1.80 11.45
CA ALA A 208 7.36 -3.08 11.35
C ALA A 208 8.19 -3.44 12.59
N LEU A 209 8.59 -2.46 13.42
CA LEU A 209 9.49 -2.66 14.57
C LEU A 209 9.10 -3.87 15.46
N PRO A 210 7.82 -4.09 15.85
CA PRO A 210 7.43 -5.25 16.66
C PRO A 210 7.60 -6.61 15.99
N LYS A 211 7.69 -6.65 14.64
CA LYS A 211 7.86 -7.87 13.84
C LYS A 211 9.34 -8.23 13.66
N LEU A 212 10.25 -7.28 13.82
CA LEU A 212 11.69 -7.51 13.69
C LEU A 212 12.25 -8.37 14.84
N LYS A 213 11.60 -8.40 16.01
CA LYS A 213 12.08 -9.17 17.18
C LYS A 213 13.54 -8.84 17.54
N ASP A 214 13.91 -7.58 17.36
CA ASP A 214 15.25 -7.07 17.63
C ASP A 214 15.23 -6.22 18.89
N ASP A 215 16.17 -6.44 19.80
CA ASP A 215 16.22 -5.74 21.09
C ASP A 215 16.46 -4.23 20.93
N ARG A 216 17.05 -3.80 19.81
CA ARG A 216 17.25 -2.38 19.49
C ARG A 216 15.96 -1.67 19.09
N ALA A 217 14.91 -2.41 18.72
CA ALA A 217 13.67 -1.82 18.19
C ALA A 217 13.01 -0.83 19.15
N ALA A 218 13.04 -1.11 20.45
CA ALA A 218 12.52 -0.21 21.48
C ALA A 218 13.36 1.08 21.58
N ALA A 219 14.68 0.97 21.56
CA ALA A 219 15.59 2.11 21.60
C ALA A 219 15.43 3.02 20.36
N VAL A 220 15.31 2.42 19.17
CA VAL A 220 15.02 3.17 17.94
C VAL A 220 13.69 3.89 18.05
N ALA A 221 12.61 3.22 18.47
CA ALA A 221 11.31 3.87 18.64
C ALA A 221 11.34 4.99 19.71
N MET A 222 12.11 4.83 20.79
CA MET A 222 12.30 5.89 21.79
C MET A 222 12.99 7.12 21.18
N GLY A 223 13.99 6.92 20.33
CA GLY A 223 14.69 8.01 19.64
C GLY A 223 13.82 8.80 18.65
N LEU A 224 12.71 8.22 18.20
CA LEU A 224 11.77 8.87 17.26
C LEU A 224 10.66 9.68 17.95
N LEU A 225 10.59 9.70 19.29
CA LEU A 225 9.52 10.40 20.01
C LEU A 225 9.58 11.92 19.87
N ASP A 226 10.74 12.47 19.52
CA ASP A 226 10.94 13.92 19.35
C ASP A 226 10.79 14.37 17.89
N ASP A 227 10.48 13.44 16.98
CA ASP A 227 10.35 13.70 15.55
C ASP A 227 8.86 13.77 15.15
N PRO A 228 8.31 14.97 14.86
CA PRO A 228 6.88 15.14 14.61
C PRO A 228 6.37 14.25 13.47
N SER A 229 7.19 14.04 12.44
CA SER A 229 6.83 13.27 11.25
C SER A 229 6.54 11.79 11.54
N VAL A 230 7.06 11.24 12.65
CA VAL A 230 6.98 9.80 12.97
C VAL A 230 6.60 9.48 14.41
N ALA A 231 6.57 10.46 15.32
CA ALA A 231 6.38 10.23 16.75
C ALA A 231 5.10 9.44 17.07
N HIS A 232 3.98 9.73 16.40
CA HIS A 232 2.73 9.02 16.61
C HIS A 232 2.85 7.50 16.31
N MET A 233 3.61 7.14 15.27
CA MET A 233 3.90 5.73 14.97
C MET A 233 4.92 5.13 15.92
N ALA A 234 5.89 5.91 16.40
CA ALA A 234 6.85 5.48 17.41
C ALA A 234 6.13 5.12 18.74
N VAL A 235 5.22 5.97 19.20
CA VAL A 235 4.33 5.70 20.35
C VAL A 235 3.56 4.39 20.17
N ARG A 236 2.95 4.19 18.99
CA ARG A 236 2.25 2.94 18.66
C ARG A 236 3.18 1.73 18.68
N ALA A 237 4.40 1.86 18.16
CA ALA A 237 5.38 0.79 18.14
C ALA A 237 5.81 0.39 19.56
N LEU A 238 6.12 1.37 20.42
CA LEU A 238 6.47 1.16 21.84
C LEU A 238 5.36 0.43 22.60
N ALA A 239 4.10 0.80 22.36
CA ALA A 239 2.94 0.10 22.93
C ALA A 239 2.82 -1.35 22.43
N LYS A 240 3.19 -1.63 21.17
CA LYS A 240 3.21 -3.00 20.61
C LYS A 240 4.39 -3.82 21.11
N LEU A 241 5.51 -3.18 21.41
CA LEU A 241 6.69 -3.78 22.04
C LEU A 241 6.53 -3.98 23.55
N ASN A 242 5.45 -3.48 24.15
CA ASN A 242 5.23 -3.46 25.61
C ASN A 242 6.38 -2.79 26.38
N HIS A 243 6.99 -1.74 25.82
CA HIS A 243 8.11 -1.04 26.45
C HIS A 243 7.59 -0.05 27.51
N THR A 244 7.43 -0.54 28.76
CA THR A 244 6.83 0.21 29.86
C THR A 244 7.66 1.42 30.30
N GLU A 245 8.98 1.41 30.07
CA GLU A 245 9.87 2.54 30.35
C GLU A 245 9.54 3.78 29.50
N ALA A 246 8.83 3.61 28.37
CA ALA A 246 8.38 4.73 27.55
C ALA A 246 7.25 5.57 28.19
N LYS A 247 6.54 5.04 29.20
CA LYS A 247 5.34 5.69 29.76
C LYS A 247 5.53 7.17 30.11
N PRO A 248 6.60 7.60 30.81
CA PRO A 248 6.77 9.01 31.16
C PRO A 248 6.90 9.91 29.92
N ARG A 249 7.61 9.45 28.88
CA ARG A 249 7.77 10.20 27.63
C ARG A 249 6.47 10.26 26.83
N ILE A 250 5.72 9.16 26.79
CA ILE A 250 4.40 9.12 26.12
C ILE A 250 3.38 10.01 26.85
N GLN A 251 3.42 10.04 28.19
CA GLN A 251 2.57 10.92 29.00
C GLN A 251 2.90 12.39 28.74
N ALA A 252 4.19 12.75 28.66
CA ALA A 252 4.59 14.11 28.32
C ALA A 252 4.05 14.55 26.95
N LEU A 253 4.14 13.69 25.92
CA LEU A 253 3.57 13.97 24.58
C LEU A 253 2.03 14.11 24.60
N LEU A 254 1.35 13.43 25.52
CA LEU A 254 -0.10 13.55 25.68
C LEU A 254 -0.48 14.91 26.28
N ASP A 255 0.20 15.28 27.36
CA ASP A 255 -0.14 16.46 28.15
C ASP A 255 0.35 17.75 27.49
N ASP A 256 1.65 17.79 27.16
CA ASP A 256 2.37 18.98 26.70
C ASP A 256 3.29 18.64 25.50
N PRO A 257 2.71 18.38 24.31
CA PRO A 257 3.49 18.14 23.11
C PRO A 257 4.30 19.39 22.72
N PRO A 258 5.45 19.24 22.03
CA PRO A 258 6.30 20.37 21.68
C PRO A 258 5.54 21.46 20.90
N SER A 259 5.73 22.72 21.30
CA SER A 259 5.05 23.87 20.68
C SER A 259 5.43 24.14 19.22
N SER A 260 6.50 23.50 18.72
CA SER A 260 6.91 23.58 17.32
C SER A 260 6.18 22.61 16.40
N TRP A 261 5.36 21.70 16.93
CA TRP A 261 4.57 20.74 16.16
C TRP A 261 3.29 21.39 15.66
N ASP A 262 2.82 21.00 14.47
CA ASP A 262 1.56 21.49 13.94
C ASP A 262 0.35 20.79 14.60
N ASP A 263 -0.85 21.30 14.34
CA ASP A 263 -2.09 20.77 14.92
C ASP A 263 -2.35 19.30 14.56
N ASN A 264 -1.92 18.85 13.36
CA ASN A 264 -2.10 17.48 12.92
C ASN A 264 -1.14 16.53 13.66
N ASP A 265 0.12 16.93 13.83
CA ASP A 265 1.12 16.18 14.58
C ASP A 265 0.70 16.01 16.05
N VAL A 266 0.26 17.11 16.66
CA VAL A 266 -0.27 17.13 18.03
C VAL A 266 -1.50 16.22 18.16
N TYR A 267 -2.44 16.30 17.20
CA TYR A 267 -3.62 15.44 17.19
C TYR A 267 -3.25 13.95 17.09
N ASN A 268 -2.37 13.61 16.14
CA ASN A 268 -1.94 12.25 15.86
C ASN A 268 -1.20 11.64 17.05
N VAL A 269 -0.23 12.35 17.64
CA VAL A 269 0.55 11.84 18.77
C VAL A 269 -0.32 11.66 20.00
N ARG A 270 -1.21 12.61 20.33
CA ARG A 270 -2.11 12.50 21.49
C ARG A 270 -3.07 11.33 21.33
N THR A 271 -3.58 11.11 20.13
CA THR A 271 -4.46 9.99 19.82
C THR A 271 -3.78 8.65 20.08
N GLU A 272 -2.53 8.47 19.62
CA GLU A 272 -1.79 7.24 19.85
C GLU A 272 -1.27 7.13 21.29
N ALA A 273 -0.92 8.24 21.95
CA ALA A 273 -0.47 8.26 23.34
C ALA A 273 -1.56 7.75 24.30
N ARG A 274 -2.81 8.20 24.15
CA ARG A 274 -3.94 7.68 24.96
C ARG A 274 -4.10 6.17 24.82
N LYS A 275 -4.02 5.65 23.59
CA LYS A 275 -4.12 4.21 23.32
C LYS A 275 -2.94 3.44 23.92
N ALA A 276 -1.73 3.99 23.77
CA ALA A 276 -0.50 3.39 24.25
C ALA A 276 -0.46 3.31 25.78
N LEU A 277 -0.78 4.39 26.49
CA LEU A 277 -0.81 4.43 27.96
C LEU A 277 -1.83 3.43 28.52
N LYS A 278 -3.05 3.39 27.95
CA LYS A 278 -4.05 2.37 28.33
C LYS A 278 -3.51 0.94 28.18
N LYS A 279 -2.72 0.68 27.14
CA LYS A 279 -2.16 -0.64 26.87
C LYS A 279 -1.00 -0.98 27.80
N LEU A 280 -0.16 -0.02 28.15
CA LEU A 280 1.01 -0.23 29.00
C LEU A 280 0.63 -0.31 30.50
N GLY A 281 -0.59 0.08 30.86
CA GLY A 281 -1.09 0.18 32.24
C GLY A 281 -0.49 1.38 32.97
#